data_AF-A0A2H3SX19-F1
#
_entry.id   AF-A0A2H3SX19-F1
#
_cell.length_a   1.000
_cell.length_b   1.000
_cell.length_c   1.000
_cell.angle_alpha   90.00
_cell.angle_beta   90.00
_cell.angle_gamma   90.00
#
_symmetry.space_group_name_H-M   'P 1'
#
loop_
_entity.id
_entity.type
_entity.pdbx_description
1 polymer ?
#
loop_
_entity_poly.entity_id
_entity_poly.type
_entity_poly.pdbx_seq_one_letter_code
_entity_poly.pdbx_strand_id
1 'polypeptide(L)'
;MRPPTACLNCRSSKRRCDRADSSAACSQCVQRNLQCPTTITSPQLPRASEVRDHPRSIQSIHAQDERMYLVDLYFRFIHDSPHSLFHEPTFKASAAEGTVSKPVLLAMLGLSARFATEPDIVARGPMYRAQAAAALKEDLEHICIENIQACILVGNNFFGLASRMTQILKLGEINESDDGVMREVKRRIFWTCFIIDTWASGGSNLSPQFRWRTKQPRGPLDEYMFYNMRSGDDDVADSDWKPGLWAHMVRLVGLYAQIQNLQQELANGVEWNESFIDESVQRLEADLSAFEEGLGPELMFSRENLASFVERGLGRVFIAFHLGYHHYYTLLFYQYLDHRRPPTRNGRKYASSCKAHAAIVCDVLKASREVSGAEALYNIVGHVTIVSSSVLLHTYLFGESHELEESRDRLSSNLESLVQLRNYWPSVEMMIKRLVVFQKNCIQSMNAESYRFDRWMVKFLIAHALALEDKVDDSWSAASVDAANGDAHLERGRITQAMIMDIQNYDTET
;
A
#
# COMPACT_ATOMS: atom_id res chain seq x y z
N MET A 1 23.38 36.64 49.39
CA MET A 1 23.01 35.38 50.09
C MET A 1 24.22 34.90 50.90
N ARG A 2 24.04 34.43 52.14
CA ARG A 2 25.15 33.85 52.92
C ARG A 2 25.65 32.55 52.25
N PRO A 3 26.96 32.30 52.15
CA PRO A 3 27.49 31.10 51.52
C PRO A 3 27.01 29.84 52.29
N PRO A 4 26.67 28.74 51.58
CA PRO A 4 26.19 27.53 52.24
C PRO A 4 27.33 26.87 53.02
N THR A 5 27.11 26.67 54.32
CA THR A 5 28.07 26.04 55.25
C THR A 5 28.06 24.50 55.19
N ALA A 6 27.06 23.89 54.55
CA ALA A 6 26.93 22.44 54.40
C ALA A 6 27.27 21.95 52.98
N CYS A 7 27.95 20.80 52.86
CA CYS A 7 28.29 20.19 51.57
C CYS A 7 27.03 19.70 50.81
N LEU A 8 27.16 19.48 49.49
CA LEU A 8 26.05 19.07 48.63
C LEU A 8 25.36 17.78 49.10
N ASN A 9 26.13 16.78 49.53
CA ASN A 9 25.58 15.51 50.01
C ASN A 9 24.78 15.66 51.32
N CYS A 10 25.25 16.47 52.26
CA CYS A 10 24.51 16.75 53.49
C CYS A 10 23.26 17.60 53.23
N ARG A 11 23.33 18.54 52.28
CA ARG A 11 22.18 19.34 51.84
C ARG A 11 21.10 18.49 51.16
N SER A 12 21.46 17.63 50.21
CA SER A 12 20.51 16.78 49.48
C SER A 12 19.83 15.76 50.42
N SER A 13 20.59 15.26 51.39
CA SER A 13 20.12 14.30 52.40
C SER A 13 19.44 14.93 53.63
N LYS A 14 19.37 16.28 53.71
CA LYS A 14 18.84 17.07 54.85
C LYS A 14 19.48 16.70 56.22
N ARG A 15 20.77 16.38 56.24
CA ARG A 15 21.51 16.03 57.47
C ARG A 15 22.46 17.13 57.89
N ARG A 16 22.76 17.19 59.20
CA ARG A 16 23.70 18.17 59.77
C ARG A 16 25.11 17.90 59.25
N CYS A 17 25.75 18.94 58.72
CA CYS A 17 27.13 18.92 58.27
C CYS A 17 28.00 19.54 59.37
N ASP A 18 29.01 18.82 59.83
CA ASP A 18 29.95 19.22 60.89
C ASP A 18 31.25 19.80 60.33
N ARG A 19 31.20 20.27 59.10
CA ARG A 19 32.38 20.74 58.36
C ARG A 19 32.84 22.09 58.89
N ALA A 20 33.99 22.11 59.55
CA ALA A 20 34.61 23.31 60.10
C ALA A 20 35.44 24.09 59.05
N ASP A 21 36.16 23.38 58.17
CA ASP A 21 37.03 23.96 57.14
C ASP A 21 36.76 23.43 55.72
N SER A 22 37.01 24.28 54.72
CA SER A 22 36.73 24.04 53.30
C SER A 22 37.66 23.02 52.62
N SER A 23 38.70 22.53 53.30
CA SER A 23 39.68 21.58 52.75
C SER A 23 39.47 20.12 53.17
N ALA A 24 38.67 19.86 54.22
CA ALA A 24 38.44 18.50 54.74
C ALA A 24 37.02 17.97 54.43
N ALA A 25 36.89 16.64 54.28
CA ALA A 25 35.60 15.96 54.15
C ALA A 25 34.85 15.93 55.50
N CYS A 26 33.51 16.05 55.48
CA CYS A 26 32.72 15.97 56.71
C CYS A 26 32.58 14.51 57.20
N SER A 27 32.33 14.31 58.51
CA SER A 27 32.27 12.97 59.10
C SER A 27 31.21 12.08 58.43
N GLN A 28 30.09 12.67 58.02
CA GLN A 28 29.01 11.98 57.33
C GLN A 28 29.39 11.46 55.93
N CYS A 29 30.26 12.17 55.21
CA CYS A 29 30.74 11.72 53.91
C CYS A 29 31.81 10.63 54.08
N VAL A 30 32.70 10.78 55.06
CA VAL A 30 33.74 9.78 55.39
C VAL A 30 33.09 8.46 55.81
N GLN A 31 32.14 8.48 56.74
CA GLN A 31 31.48 7.26 57.25
C GLN A 31 30.72 6.50 56.15
N ARG A 32 30.30 7.20 55.09
CA ARG A 32 29.52 6.62 53.99
C ARG A 32 30.34 6.35 52.73
N ASN A 33 31.67 6.52 52.79
CA ASN A 33 32.56 6.42 51.63
C ASN A 33 32.10 7.27 50.43
N LEU A 34 31.57 8.47 50.70
CA LEU A 34 31.14 9.42 49.67
C LEU A 34 32.19 10.52 49.49
N GLN A 35 32.46 10.90 48.24
CA GLN A 35 33.28 12.08 47.98
C GLN A 35 32.56 13.34 48.46
N CYS A 36 33.21 14.09 49.36
CA CYS A 36 32.69 15.35 49.87
C CYS A 36 33.15 16.51 48.96
N PRO A 37 32.26 17.14 48.18
CA PRO A 37 32.67 18.19 47.25
C PRO A 37 33.24 19.40 48.01
N THR A 38 34.49 19.74 47.71
CA THR A 38 35.33 20.71 48.45
C THR A 38 35.23 22.14 47.92
N THR A 39 34.58 22.40 46.79
CA THR A 39 34.53 23.73 46.17
C THR A 39 33.11 24.03 45.67
N ILE A 40 32.55 25.16 46.09
CA ILE A 40 31.22 25.63 45.64
C ILE A 40 31.43 26.44 44.36
N THR A 41 31.15 25.84 43.21
CA THR A 41 31.08 26.56 41.93
C THR A 41 29.62 26.60 41.47
N SER A 42 29.10 27.82 41.31
CA SER A 42 27.76 28.07 40.74
C SER A 42 27.67 27.60 39.27
N PRO A 43 26.49 27.22 38.77
CA PRO A 43 26.34 26.79 37.39
C PRO A 43 26.39 28.01 36.45
N GLN A 44 27.47 28.12 35.68
CA GLN A 44 27.55 29.00 34.50
C GLN A 44 27.94 28.17 33.27
N LEU A 45 27.24 28.46 32.16
CA LEU A 45 27.34 27.83 30.85
C LEU A 45 28.79 27.74 30.34
N PRO A 46 29.21 26.63 29.70
CA PRO A 46 30.45 26.61 28.96
C PRO A 46 30.27 27.23 27.57
N ARG A 47 30.95 28.36 27.39
CA ARG A 47 31.42 28.89 26.11
C ARG A 47 32.64 28.06 25.65
N ALA A 48 32.83 28.00 24.33
CA ALA A 48 33.73 27.14 23.58
C ALA A 48 35.21 27.09 24.04
N SER A 49 35.83 25.93 23.76
CA SER A 49 37.27 25.53 23.61
C SER A 49 37.49 24.25 24.45
N GLU A 50 37.96 23.10 23.97
CA GLU A 50 38.69 22.69 22.77
C GLU A 50 38.12 21.35 22.29
N VAL A 51 37.99 21.20 20.96
CA VAL A 51 37.53 19.96 20.31
C VAL A 51 38.63 18.91 20.46
N ARG A 52 38.38 17.90 21.30
CA ARG A 52 39.01 16.59 21.11
C ARG A 52 38.21 15.85 20.05
N ASP A 53 38.79 15.76 18.86
CA ASP A 53 38.27 15.00 17.72
C ASP A 53 38.12 13.52 18.08
N HIS A 54 36.86 13.08 18.17
CA HIS A 54 36.42 11.68 18.17
C HIS A 54 35.26 11.54 17.16
N PRO A 55 35.06 10.37 16.54
CA PRO A 55 34.83 10.22 15.10
C PRO A 55 33.40 10.60 14.67
N ARG A 56 33.14 11.90 14.50
CA ARG A 56 31.89 12.39 13.90
C ARG A 56 31.80 12.10 12.40
N SER A 57 32.93 11.97 11.70
CA SER A 57 32.93 11.75 10.24
C SER A 57 32.41 10.35 9.87
N ILE A 58 32.81 9.30 10.58
CA ILE A 58 32.43 7.92 10.26
C ILE A 58 30.93 7.71 10.49
N GLN A 59 30.38 8.19 11.62
CA GLN A 59 28.95 8.08 11.91
C GLN A 59 28.08 8.93 10.96
N SER A 60 28.52 10.13 10.57
CA SER A 60 27.77 10.95 9.61
C SER A 60 27.80 10.39 8.19
N ILE A 61 28.93 9.79 7.78
CA ILE A 61 29.06 9.11 6.49
C ILE A 61 28.15 7.88 6.44
N HIS A 62 28.17 7.03 7.48
CA HIS A 62 27.26 5.88 7.54
C HIS A 62 25.77 6.26 7.53
N ALA A 63 25.39 7.35 8.22
CA ALA A 63 24.01 7.84 8.20
C ALA A 63 23.61 8.39 6.83
N GLN A 64 24.52 9.07 6.13
CA GLN A 64 24.32 9.59 4.78
C GLN A 64 24.17 8.44 3.76
N ASP A 65 25.01 7.42 3.87
CA ASP A 65 25.01 6.24 3.00
C ASP A 65 23.70 5.45 3.18
N GLU A 66 23.27 5.21 4.42
CA GLU A 66 21.98 4.57 4.72
C GLU A 66 20.82 5.38 4.14
N ARG A 67 20.85 6.70 4.30
CA ARG A 67 19.80 7.58 3.79
C ARG A 67 19.66 7.47 2.27
N MET A 68 20.76 7.56 1.52
CA MET A 68 20.71 7.49 0.06
C MET A 68 20.31 6.09 -0.42
N TYR A 69 20.83 5.04 0.23
CA TYR A 69 20.43 3.66 -0.04
C TYR A 69 18.92 3.44 0.14
N LEU A 70 18.33 3.94 1.22
CA LEU A 70 16.90 3.85 1.47
C LEU A 70 16.06 4.71 0.50
N VAL A 71 16.59 5.84 0.04
CA VAL A 71 15.96 6.64 -1.03
C VAL A 71 15.94 5.85 -2.35
N ASP A 72 17.03 5.17 -2.70
CA ASP A 72 17.08 4.31 -3.89
C ASP A 72 16.07 3.15 -3.80
N LEU A 73 15.95 2.52 -2.63
CA LEU A 73 14.95 1.47 -2.40
C LEU A 73 13.51 1.99 -2.52
N TYR A 74 13.25 3.24 -2.12
CA TYR A 74 11.92 3.85 -2.31
C TYR A 74 11.58 4.01 -3.79
N PHE A 75 12.48 4.62 -4.58
CA PHE A 75 12.24 4.81 -6.01
C PHE A 75 12.15 3.47 -6.74
N ARG A 76 12.94 2.48 -6.29
CA ARG A 76 12.91 1.14 -6.87
C ARG A 76 11.63 0.36 -6.57
N PHE A 77 11.09 0.38 -5.36
CA PHE A 77 10.03 -0.56 -4.96
C PHE A 77 8.66 0.08 -4.67
N ILE A 78 8.59 1.39 -4.57
CA ILE A 78 7.39 2.09 -4.09
C ILE A 78 6.97 3.22 -5.04
N HIS A 79 7.90 4.02 -5.55
CA HIS A 79 7.53 5.08 -6.49
C HIS A 79 6.89 4.49 -7.76
N ASP A 80 5.91 5.21 -8.32
CA ASP A 80 5.12 4.84 -9.49
C ASP A 80 4.36 3.50 -9.42
N SER A 81 4.24 2.88 -8.24
CA SER A 81 3.41 1.70 -8.01
C SER A 81 2.09 2.04 -7.28
N PRO A 82 2.04 2.24 -5.94
CA PRO A 82 0.83 2.77 -5.29
C PRO A 82 0.65 4.29 -5.43
N HIS A 83 1.69 5.06 -5.75
CA HIS A 83 1.65 6.52 -5.84
C HIS A 83 2.80 7.10 -6.68
N SER A 84 2.56 8.25 -7.32
CA SER A 84 3.57 9.05 -8.02
C SER A 84 3.63 10.45 -7.44
N LEU A 85 4.69 10.75 -6.68
CA LEU A 85 4.78 11.93 -5.82
C LEU A 85 5.96 12.87 -6.09
N PHE A 86 7.01 12.36 -6.73
CA PHE A 86 8.31 13.02 -6.81
C PHE A 86 8.83 12.93 -8.24
N HIS A 87 9.73 13.85 -8.57
CA HIS A 87 10.62 13.70 -9.71
C HIS A 87 11.94 13.14 -9.17
N GLU A 88 12.31 11.91 -9.57
CA GLU A 88 13.42 11.18 -8.96
C GLU A 88 14.76 11.93 -9.00
N PRO A 89 15.23 12.46 -10.15
CA PRO A 89 16.52 13.14 -10.21
C PRO A 89 16.61 14.35 -9.26
N THR A 90 15.58 15.19 -9.23
CA THR A 90 15.58 16.39 -8.39
C THR A 90 15.44 16.03 -6.92
N PHE A 91 14.63 15.03 -6.58
CA PHE A 91 14.53 14.55 -5.20
C PHE A 91 15.86 13.98 -4.69
N LYS A 92 16.54 13.15 -5.50
CA LYS A 92 17.85 12.58 -5.12
C LYS A 92 18.92 13.66 -4.94
N ALA A 93 18.92 14.70 -5.77
CA ALA A 93 19.81 15.85 -5.60
C ALA A 93 19.52 16.59 -4.29
N SER A 94 18.25 16.94 -4.02
CA SER A 94 17.86 17.56 -2.76
C SER A 94 18.15 16.68 -1.54
N ALA A 95 17.99 15.36 -1.67
CA ALA A 95 18.34 14.42 -0.64
C ALA A 95 19.84 14.56 -0.36
N ALA A 96 20.71 14.37 -1.38
CA ALA A 96 22.16 14.49 -1.26
C ALA A 96 22.59 15.78 -0.54
N GLU A 97 21.98 16.92 -0.89
CA GLU A 97 22.23 18.25 -0.31
C GLU A 97 21.65 18.45 1.10
N GLY A 98 20.74 17.59 1.55
CA GLY A 98 20.10 17.67 2.86
C GLY A 98 18.98 18.71 2.94
N THR A 99 18.34 19.03 1.80
CA THR A 99 17.30 20.06 1.69
C THR A 99 15.87 19.50 1.65
N VAL A 100 15.72 18.16 1.58
CA VAL A 100 14.39 17.51 1.64
C VAL A 100 13.73 17.76 2.99
N SER A 101 12.43 18.06 2.95
CA SER A 101 11.59 18.19 4.14
C SER A 101 11.72 16.97 5.06
N LYS A 102 11.96 17.22 6.34
CA LYS A 102 12.18 16.20 7.37
C LYS A 102 11.06 15.14 7.45
N PRO A 103 9.76 15.50 7.55
CA PRO A 103 8.69 14.49 7.57
C PRO A 103 8.63 13.65 6.29
N VAL A 104 8.90 14.25 5.11
CA VAL A 104 8.94 13.53 3.83
C VAL A 104 10.07 12.51 3.82
N LEU A 105 11.29 12.95 4.14
CA LEU A 105 12.46 12.09 4.14
C LEU A 105 12.28 10.92 5.13
N LEU A 106 11.92 11.20 6.39
CA LEU A 106 11.71 10.15 7.39
C LEU A 106 10.61 9.16 6.99
N ALA A 107 9.51 9.64 6.39
CA ALA A 107 8.45 8.76 5.92
C ALA A 107 8.94 7.84 4.79
N MET A 108 9.71 8.39 3.85
CA MET A 108 10.34 7.63 2.76
C MET A 108 11.27 6.54 3.31
N LEU A 109 12.21 6.89 4.20
CA LEU A 109 13.12 5.95 4.84
C LEU A 109 12.37 4.84 5.59
N GLY A 110 11.35 5.22 6.36
CA GLY A 110 10.55 4.27 7.13
C GLY A 110 9.70 3.34 6.28
N LEU A 111 9.30 3.78 5.08
CA LEU A 111 8.55 2.96 4.13
C LEU A 111 9.49 1.99 3.39
N SER A 112 10.67 2.45 2.97
CA SER A 112 11.62 1.65 2.19
C SER A 112 12.50 0.71 3.00
N ALA A 113 12.71 0.96 4.30
CA ALA A 113 13.57 0.15 5.17
C ALA A 113 13.25 -1.36 5.14
N ARG A 114 12.00 -1.75 4.89
CA ARG A 114 11.59 -3.16 4.76
C ARG A 114 12.23 -3.89 3.57
N PHE A 115 12.73 -3.16 2.58
CA PHE A 115 13.36 -3.70 1.38
C PHE A 115 14.89 -3.77 1.49
N ALA A 116 15.46 -3.31 2.63
CA ALA A 116 16.89 -3.39 2.86
C ALA A 116 17.34 -4.83 3.11
N THR A 117 18.56 -5.14 2.70
CA THR A 117 19.22 -6.43 2.95
C THR A 117 19.73 -6.56 4.39
N GLU A 118 20.01 -5.45 5.05
CA GLU A 118 20.59 -5.39 6.39
C GLU A 118 19.48 -5.43 7.47
N PRO A 119 19.44 -6.45 8.35
CA PRO A 119 18.41 -6.57 9.39
C PRO A 119 18.31 -5.36 10.32
N ASP A 120 19.45 -4.72 10.61
CA ASP A 120 19.52 -3.53 11.46
C ASP A 120 18.83 -2.32 10.82
N ILE A 121 18.89 -2.18 9.49
CA ILE A 121 18.20 -1.12 8.74
C ILE A 121 16.69 -1.42 8.75
N VAL A 122 16.31 -2.67 8.48
CA VAL A 122 14.91 -3.12 8.56
C VAL A 122 14.30 -2.80 9.93
N ALA A 123 15.03 -3.11 11.01
CA ALA A 123 14.60 -2.86 12.38
C ALA A 123 14.45 -1.36 12.73
N ARG A 124 15.14 -0.46 12.02
CA ARG A 124 14.98 1.00 12.16
C ARG A 124 13.75 1.57 11.45
N GLY A 125 13.15 0.83 10.50
CA GLY A 125 11.97 1.28 9.75
C GLY A 125 10.81 1.81 10.63
N PRO A 126 10.37 1.10 11.69
CA PRO A 126 9.35 1.61 12.62
C PRO A 126 9.73 2.92 13.32
N MET A 127 11.02 3.09 13.68
CA MET A 127 11.52 4.33 14.28
C MET A 127 11.38 5.50 13.31
N TYR A 128 11.82 5.35 12.06
CA TYR A 128 11.67 6.38 11.03
C TYR A 128 10.21 6.76 10.81
N ARG A 129 9.30 5.78 10.72
CA ARG A 129 7.85 6.03 10.60
C ARG A 129 7.28 6.81 11.78
N ALA A 130 7.67 6.45 13.02
CA ALA A 130 7.22 7.15 14.21
C ALA A 130 7.72 8.61 14.24
N GLN A 131 8.98 8.84 13.87
CA GLN A 131 9.56 10.18 13.79
C GLN A 131 8.93 11.01 12.67
N ALA A 132 8.63 10.41 11.52
CA ALA A 132 7.93 11.08 10.42
C ALA A 132 6.55 11.55 10.85
N ALA A 133 5.77 10.67 11.50
CA ALA A 133 4.44 11.00 12.00
C ALA A 133 4.48 12.09 13.09
N ALA A 134 5.49 12.11 13.95
CA ALA A 134 5.68 13.18 14.93
C ALA A 134 6.00 14.51 14.25
N ALA A 135 6.97 14.53 13.33
CA ALA A 135 7.37 15.73 12.60
C ALA A 135 6.21 16.31 11.76
N LEU A 136 5.42 15.45 11.10
CA LEU A 136 4.24 15.88 10.34
C LEU A 136 3.17 16.52 11.24
N LYS A 137 2.95 15.97 12.44
CA LYS A 137 1.97 16.52 13.38
C LYS A 137 2.38 17.89 13.93
N GLU A 138 3.68 18.15 14.08
CA GLU A 138 4.21 19.43 14.52
C GLU A 138 3.99 20.56 13.50
N ASP A 139 3.89 20.23 12.21
CA ASP A 139 3.75 21.20 11.10
C ASP A 139 2.42 21.06 10.34
N LEU A 140 1.43 20.39 10.94
CA LEU A 140 0.21 19.96 10.24
C LEU A 140 -0.66 21.12 9.70
N GLU A 141 -0.53 22.31 10.30
CA GLU A 141 -1.25 23.52 9.88
C GLU A 141 -0.65 24.14 8.60
N HIS A 142 0.59 23.80 8.26
CA HIS A 142 1.24 24.33 7.08
C HIS A 142 0.79 23.56 5.83
N ILE A 143 0.01 24.24 4.99
CA ILE A 143 -0.52 23.67 3.75
C ILE A 143 0.54 23.86 2.65
N CYS A 144 1.35 22.82 2.41
CA CYS A 144 2.38 22.79 1.38
C CYS A 144 2.45 21.43 0.68
N ILE A 145 3.23 21.34 -0.41
CA ILE A 145 3.42 20.12 -1.20
C ILE A 145 4.07 19.02 -0.34
N GLU A 146 5.05 19.40 0.47
CA GLU A 146 5.83 18.49 1.30
C GLU A 146 4.94 17.83 2.36
N ASN A 147 4.01 18.57 2.96
CA ASN A 147 3.07 18.01 3.93
C ASN A 147 2.02 17.11 3.26
N ILE A 148 1.63 17.39 2.00
CA ILE A 148 0.81 16.46 1.20
C ILE A 148 1.57 15.16 0.96
N GLN A 149 2.81 15.24 0.47
CA GLN A 149 3.67 14.09 0.22
C GLN A 149 3.90 13.28 1.50
N ALA A 150 4.22 13.93 2.62
CA ALA A 150 4.39 13.29 3.91
C ALA A 150 3.11 12.62 4.41
N CYS A 151 1.94 13.26 4.26
CA CYS A 151 0.65 12.65 4.59
C CYS A 151 0.40 11.36 3.80
N ILE A 152 0.74 11.35 2.51
CA ILE A 152 0.59 10.17 1.65
C ILE A 152 1.57 9.06 2.06
N LEU A 153 2.84 9.40 2.31
CA LEU A 153 3.86 8.42 2.68
C LEU A 153 3.66 7.82 4.09
N VAL A 154 3.23 8.63 5.07
CA VAL A 154 2.91 8.16 6.43
C VAL A 154 1.67 7.27 6.42
N GLY A 155 0.70 7.57 5.55
CA GLY A 155 -0.53 6.80 5.35
C GLY A 155 -1.50 6.85 6.53
N ASN A 156 -2.44 5.90 6.60
CA ASN A 156 -3.56 5.87 7.55
C ASN A 156 -4.55 7.04 7.35
N ASN A 157 -5.00 7.67 8.43
CA ASN A 157 -6.00 8.74 8.43
C ASN A 157 -5.50 10.05 7.74
N PHE A 158 -4.22 10.14 7.39
CA PHE A 158 -3.64 11.33 6.77
C PHE A 158 -3.98 11.48 5.28
N PHE A 159 -4.49 10.44 4.61
CA PHE A 159 -4.92 10.54 3.20
C PHE A 159 -6.05 11.56 3.00
N GLY A 160 -6.97 11.63 3.96
CA GLY A 160 -8.04 12.63 3.91
C GLY A 160 -7.52 14.06 4.05
N LEU A 161 -6.46 14.25 4.83
CA LEU A 161 -5.81 15.55 4.98
C LEU A 161 -5.03 15.93 3.71
N ALA A 162 -4.22 15.01 3.17
CA ALA A 162 -3.53 15.20 1.89
C ALA A 162 -4.50 15.63 0.78
N SER A 163 -5.66 15.00 0.72
CA SER A 163 -6.73 15.30 -0.23
C SER A 163 -7.23 16.73 -0.10
N ARG A 164 -7.48 17.18 1.14
CA ARG A 164 -7.93 18.56 1.39
C ARG A 164 -6.85 19.60 1.11
N MET A 165 -5.62 19.36 1.54
CA MET A 165 -4.49 20.25 1.24
C MET A 165 -4.28 20.39 -0.27
N THR A 166 -4.37 19.29 -1.02
CA THR A 166 -4.29 19.29 -2.50
C THR A 166 -5.36 20.18 -3.15
N GLN A 167 -6.60 20.11 -2.64
CA GLN A 167 -7.71 20.94 -3.12
C GLN A 167 -7.55 22.41 -2.75
N ILE A 168 -7.06 22.71 -1.55
CA ILE A 168 -6.82 24.08 -1.07
C ILE A 168 -5.70 24.75 -1.88
N LEU A 169 -4.60 24.03 -2.15
CA LEU A 169 -3.50 24.51 -2.99
C LEU A 169 -3.83 24.53 -4.48
N LYS A 170 -4.97 23.97 -4.88
CA LYS A 170 -5.40 23.86 -6.28
C LYS A 170 -4.31 23.27 -7.17
N LEU A 171 -3.69 22.16 -6.74
CA LEU A 171 -2.58 21.53 -7.48
C LEU A 171 -2.94 21.05 -8.88
N GLY A 172 -4.24 20.99 -9.20
CA GLY A 172 -4.75 20.70 -10.54
C GLY A 172 -4.85 21.91 -11.48
N GLU A 173 -4.66 23.13 -10.99
CA GLU A 173 -4.65 24.36 -11.80
C GLU A 173 -3.20 24.71 -12.20
N ILE A 174 -3.02 25.29 -13.39
CA ILE A 174 -1.70 25.73 -13.86
C ILE A 174 -1.27 26.95 -13.06
N ASN A 175 -0.04 26.92 -12.55
CA ASN A 175 0.62 28.07 -11.93
C ASN A 175 1.79 28.52 -12.81
N GLU A 176 1.72 29.74 -13.34
CA GLU A 176 2.70 30.25 -14.30
C GLU A 176 4.11 30.43 -13.72
N SER A 177 4.25 30.49 -12.39
CA SER A 177 5.57 30.57 -11.75
C SER A 177 6.29 29.23 -11.67
N ASP A 178 5.61 28.11 -11.93
CA ASP A 178 6.20 26.78 -11.84
C ASP A 178 6.90 26.41 -13.14
N ASP A 179 8.08 25.78 -13.03
CA ASP A 179 8.73 25.09 -14.13
C ASP A 179 7.98 23.79 -14.49
N GLY A 180 8.35 23.17 -15.61
CA GLY A 180 7.71 21.96 -16.11
C GLY A 180 7.77 20.79 -15.13
N VAL A 181 8.90 20.64 -14.41
CA VAL A 181 9.07 19.60 -13.38
C VAL A 181 8.07 19.79 -12.25
N MET A 182 7.98 20.99 -11.68
CA MET A 182 7.06 21.30 -10.59
C MET A 182 5.59 21.15 -11.02
N ARG A 183 5.24 21.60 -12.24
CA ARG A 183 3.88 21.41 -12.78
C ARG A 183 3.51 19.93 -12.87
N GLU A 184 4.40 19.09 -13.37
CA GLU A 184 4.15 17.64 -13.48
C GLU A 184 4.13 16.95 -12.10
N VAL A 185 4.98 17.35 -11.15
CA VAL A 185 4.92 16.87 -9.75
C VAL A 185 3.56 17.19 -9.13
N LYS A 186 3.08 18.43 -9.24
CA LYS A 186 1.76 18.84 -8.73
C LYS A 186 0.62 18.04 -9.36
N ARG A 187 0.68 17.82 -10.68
CA ARG A 187 -0.28 17.01 -11.44
C ARG A 187 -0.30 15.56 -10.95
N ARG A 188 0.86 14.94 -10.76
CA ARG A 188 0.99 13.56 -10.25
C ARG A 188 0.53 13.41 -8.80
N ILE A 189 0.78 14.41 -7.95
CA ILE A 189 0.23 14.45 -6.58
C ILE A 189 -1.29 14.53 -6.61
N PHE A 190 -1.86 15.41 -7.44
CA PHE A 190 -3.31 15.52 -7.60
C PHE A 190 -3.94 14.18 -7.98
N TRP A 191 -3.38 13.52 -9.00
CA TRP A 191 -3.88 12.24 -9.48
C TRP A 191 -3.62 11.08 -8.52
N THR A 192 -2.51 11.11 -7.77
CA THR A 192 -2.27 10.18 -6.67
C THR A 192 -3.35 10.31 -5.59
N CYS A 193 -3.68 11.54 -5.17
CA CYS A 193 -4.76 11.77 -4.21
C CYS A 193 -6.10 11.24 -4.73
N PHE A 194 -6.43 11.45 -6.01
CA PHE A 194 -7.64 10.86 -6.63
C PHE A 194 -7.65 9.32 -6.56
N ILE A 195 -6.52 8.68 -6.90
CA ILE A 195 -6.41 7.21 -6.88
C ILE A 195 -6.54 6.68 -5.46
N ILE A 196 -5.78 7.23 -4.51
CA ILE A 196 -5.80 6.80 -3.11
C ILE A 196 -7.17 7.01 -2.49
N ASP A 197 -7.81 8.17 -2.72
CA ASP A 197 -9.14 8.46 -2.20
C ASP A 197 -10.19 7.48 -2.76
N THR A 198 -10.13 7.16 -4.06
CA THR A 198 -11.03 6.17 -4.68
C THR A 198 -10.89 4.79 -4.03
N TRP A 199 -9.65 4.31 -3.85
CA TRP A 199 -9.41 3.03 -3.19
C TRP A 199 -9.80 3.07 -1.72
N ALA A 200 -9.26 4.01 -0.94
CA ALA A 200 -9.46 4.09 0.51
C ALA A 200 -10.93 4.28 0.90
N SER A 201 -11.67 5.10 0.15
CA SER A 201 -13.07 5.42 0.43
C SER A 201 -13.97 4.21 0.25
N GLY A 202 -13.94 3.51 -0.89
CA GLY A 202 -14.82 2.34 -1.03
C GLY A 202 -14.32 1.10 -0.28
N GLY A 203 -13.04 1.04 0.10
CA GLY A 203 -12.56 0.03 1.06
C GLY A 203 -13.09 0.20 2.49
N SER A 204 -13.51 1.41 2.84
CA SER A 204 -13.93 1.78 4.20
C SER A 204 -15.40 2.24 4.27
N ASN A 205 -16.16 2.12 3.17
CA ASN A 205 -17.53 2.64 3.03
C ASN A 205 -17.64 4.14 3.38
N LEU A 206 -16.62 4.93 3.01
CA LEU A 206 -16.59 6.38 3.16
C LEU A 206 -16.93 7.04 1.82
N SER A 207 -17.46 8.27 1.86
CA SER A 207 -17.65 9.06 0.64
C SER A 207 -16.30 9.57 0.12
N PRO A 208 -15.98 9.42 -1.18
CA PRO A 208 -14.81 10.03 -1.80
C PRO A 208 -14.82 11.57 -1.69
N GLN A 209 -13.66 12.14 -1.45
CA GLN A 209 -13.42 13.60 -1.41
C GLN A 209 -13.06 14.16 -2.79
N PHE A 210 -12.46 13.33 -3.65
CA PHE A 210 -12.29 13.63 -5.07
C PHE A 210 -13.46 13.07 -5.85
N ARG A 211 -14.18 13.96 -6.54
CA ARG A 211 -15.19 13.58 -7.52
C ARG A 211 -14.66 13.88 -8.90
N TRP A 212 -14.98 13.03 -9.87
CA TRP A 212 -14.76 13.33 -11.28
C TRP A 212 -15.60 14.55 -11.68
N ARG A 213 -14.95 15.70 -11.83
CA ARG A 213 -15.51 16.98 -12.30
C ARG A 213 -15.29 17.16 -13.81
N THR A 214 -16.11 18.00 -14.43
CA THR A 214 -16.06 18.32 -15.88
C THR A 214 -14.74 18.97 -16.32
N LYS A 215 -14.05 19.70 -15.43
CA LYS A 215 -12.69 20.21 -15.68
C LYS A 215 -11.72 19.46 -14.78
N GLN A 216 -10.83 18.68 -15.40
CA GLN A 216 -9.72 18.00 -14.73
C GLN A 216 -8.39 18.55 -15.26
N PRO A 217 -7.31 18.41 -14.49
CA PRO A 217 -5.96 18.61 -15.01
C PRO A 217 -5.72 17.64 -16.17
N ARG A 218 -4.73 17.95 -17.02
CA ARG A 218 -4.21 16.97 -17.98
C ARG A 218 -3.77 15.70 -17.24
N GLY A 219 -3.83 14.55 -17.92
CA GLY A 219 -3.25 13.32 -17.39
C GLY A 219 -1.73 13.44 -17.19
N PRO A 220 -1.11 12.65 -16.31
CA PRO A 220 0.34 12.58 -16.16
C PRO A 220 1.06 12.38 -17.50
N LEU A 221 2.21 13.01 -17.64
CA LEU A 221 3.13 12.82 -18.77
C LEU A 221 3.71 11.40 -18.74
N ASP A 222 4.14 10.88 -19.90
CA ASP A 222 4.97 9.68 -20.01
C ASP A 222 6.12 9.67 -18.98
N GLU A 223 6.30 8.54 -18.30
CA GLU A 223 7.26 8.40 -17.20
C GLU A 223 8.70 8.63 -17.65
N TYR A 224 9.06 8.16 -18.85
CA TYR A 224 10.40 8.35 -19.38
C TYR A 224 10.63 9.82 -19.77
N MET A 225 9.64 10.48 -20.38
CA MET A 225 9.72 11.91 -20.64
C MET A 225 9.88 12.70 -19.34
N PHE A 226 9.05 12.42 -18.33
CA PHE A 226 9.10 13.10 -17.05
C PHE A 226 10.45 12.91 -16.34
N TYR A 227 10.97 11.67 -16.29
CA TYR A 227 12.26 11.35 -15.68
C TYR A 227 13.43 12.14 -16.28
N ASN A 228 13.37 12.46 -17.58
CA ASN A 228 14.45 13.16 -18.27
C ASN A 228 14.35 14.70 -18.22
N MET A 229 13.29 15.25 -17.60
CA MET A 229 13.15 16.69 -17.42
C MET A 229 14.18 17.23 -16.43
N ARG A 230 14.53 18.51 -16.57
CA ARG A 230 15.47 19.23 -15.70
C ARG A 230 14.79 20.41 -15.04
N SER A 231 15.29 20.79 -13.87
CA SER A 231 14.83 22.01 -13.19
C SER A 231 15.03 23.23 -14.09
N GLY A 232 13.99 24.04 -14.22
CA GLY A 232 13.94 25.20 -15.11
C GLY A 232 13.50 24.91 -16.54
N ASP A 233 13.27 23.64 -16.93
CA ASP A 233 12.65 23.32 -18.21
C ASP A 233 11.20 23.84 -18.24
N ASP A 234 10.72 24.26 -19.41
CA ASP A 234 9.32 24.63 -19.62
C ASP A 234 8.38 23.40 -19.53
N ASP A 235 7.08 23.63 -19.34
CA ASP A 235 6.08 22.53 -19.41
C ASP A 235 6.00 21.98 -20.85
N VAL A 236 5.72 20.69 -20.95
CA VAL A 236 5.54 20.02 -22.25
C VAL A 236 4.24 20.51 -22.88
N ALA A 237 4.33 21.07 -24.09
CA ALA A 237 3.20 21.54 -24.86
C ALA A 237 2.20 20.42 -25.15
N ASP A 238 0.91 20.77 -25.29
CA ASP A 238 -0.15 19.77 -25.51
C ASP A 238 0.02 18.98 -26.82
N SER A 239 0.67 19.55 -27.82
CA SER A 239 1.01 18.86 -29.08
C SER A 239 2.04 17.73 -28.91
N ASP A 240 2.92 17.87 -27.93
CA ASP A 240 4.04 16.95 -27.67
C ASP A 240 3.76 16.03 -26.48
N TRP A 241 2.68 16.31 -25.73
CA TRP A 241 2.27 15.49 -24.60
C TRP A 241 1.87 14.09 -25.04
N LYS A 242 2.39 13.09 -24.32
CA LYS A 242 2.04 11.69 -24.46
C LYS A 242 1.61 11.11 -23.12
N PRO A 243 0.52 10.32 -23.07
CA PRO A 243 0.11 9.67 -21.84
C PRO A 243 1.08 8.54 -21.47
N GLY A 244 1.60 8.58 -20.24
CA GLY A 244 2.31 7.47 -19.60
C GLY A 244 1.37 6.42 -19.01
N LEU A 245 1.93 5.34 -18.49
CA LEU A 245 1.17 4.30 -17.78
C LEU A 245 0.30 4.90 -16.66
N TRP A 246 0.80 5.91 -15.94
CA TRP A 246 0.05 6.62 -14.90
C TRP A 246 -1.18 7.36 -15.44
N ALA A 247 -1.13 7.93 -16.65
CA ALA A 247 -2.33 8.52 -17.27
C ALA A 247 -3.36 7.46 -17.63
N HIS A 248 -2.92 6.29 -18.08
CA HIS A 248 -3.80 5.15 -18.32
C HIS A 248 -4.39 4.61 -17.00
N MET A 249 -3.60 4.51 -15.92
CA MET A 249 -4.06 4.13 -14.58
C MET A 249 -5.12 5.09 -14.04
N VAL A 250 -4.94 6.41 -14.19
CA VAL A 250 -5.93 7.41 -13.76
C VAL A 250 -7.27 7.18 -14.45
N ARG A 251 -7.27 6.99 -15.77
CA ARG A 251 -8.51 6.72 -16.52
C ARG A 251 -9.17 5.42 -16.07
N LEU A 252 -8.37 4.38 -15.89
CA LEU A 252 -8.81 3.07 -15.45
C LEU A 252 -9.41 3.10 -14.03
N VAL A 253 -8.82 3.87 -13.11
CA VAL A 253 -9.36 4.09 -11.76
C VAL A 253 -10.68 4.88 -11.80
N GLY A 254 -10.87 5.74 -12.80
CA GLY A 254 -12.17 6.36 -13.07
C GLY A 254 -13.28 5.34 -13.39
N LEU A 255 -12.96 4.28 -14.14
CA LEU A 255 -13.88 3.15 -14.39
C LEU A 255 -14.09 2.32 -13.12
N TYR A 256 -13.02 2.05 -12.37
CA TYR A 256 -13.12 1.36 -11.08
C TYR A 256 -14.04 2.06 -10.10
N ALA A 257 -14.01 3.39 -10.01
CA ALA A 257 -14.92 4.15 -9.15
C ALA A 257 -16.40 3.86 -9.47
N GLN A 258 -16.74 3.65 -10.75
CA GLN A 258 -18.10 3.29 -11.16
C GLN A 258 -18.45 1.83 -10.80
N ILE A 259 -17.51 0.89 -11.00
CA ILE A 259 -17.65 -0.51 -10.56
C ILE A 259 -17.88 -0.56 -9.05
N GLN A 260 -17.10 0.22 -8.30
CA GLN A 260 -17.18 0.30 -6.85
C GLN A 260 -18.52 0.90 -6.38
N ASN A 261 -19.06 1.91 -7.07
CA ASN A 261 -20.40 2.43 -6.78
C ASN A 261 -21.48 1.35 -6.97
N LEU A 262 -21.43 0.59 -8.08
CA LEU A 262 -22.33 -0.54 -8.31
C LEU A 262 -22.21 -1.58 -7.19
N GLN A 263 -20.98 -1.97 -6.82
CA GLN A 263 -20.76 -2.92 -5.72
C GLN A 263 -21.28 -2.37 -4.38
N GLN A 264 -21.10 -1.08 -4.09
CA GLN A 264 -21.59 -0.47 -2.87
C GLN A 264 -23.13 -0.46 -2.81
N GLU A 265 -23.80 -0.23 -3.93
CA GLU A 265 -25.27 -0.37 -4.04
C GLU A 265 -25.71 -1.80 -3.75
N LEU A 266 -25.00 -2.81 -4.30
CA LEU A 266 -25.28 -4.22 -4.01
C LEU A 266 -25.03 -4.60 -2.54
N ALA A 267 -23.99 -4.05 -1.93
CA ALA A 267 -23.65 -4.26 -0.52
C ALA A 267 -24.68 -3.64 0.43
N ASN A 268 -25.33 -2.55 0.02
CA ASN A 268 -26.28 -1.81 0.85
C ASN A 268 -27.74 -2.17 0.58
N GLY A 269 -28.06 -2.67 -0.61
CA GLY A 269 -29.40 -3.07 -1.03
C GLY A 269 -29.95 -4.27 -0.25
N VAL A 270 -31.24 -4.22 0.07
CA VAL A 270 -31.99 -5.35 0.65
C VAL A 270 -32.52 -6.28 -0.44
N GLU A 271 -32.95 -5.69 -1.56
CA GLU A 271 -33.36 -6.39 -2.78
C GLU A 271 -32.52 -5.91 -3.96
N TRP A 272 -32.21 -6.83 -4.86
CA TRP A 272 -31.39 -6.56 -6.03
C TRP A 272 -32.27 -6.46 -7.27
N ASN A 273 -32.19 -5.31 -7.95
CA ASN A 273 -32.83 -5.12 -9.23
C ASN A 273 -31.95 -5.71 -10.35
N GLU A 274 -32.25 -6.94 -10.75
CA GLU A 274 -31.47 -7.68 -11.76
C GLU A 274 -31.38 -6.95 -13.11
N SER A 275 -32.42 -6.23 -13.54
CA SER A 275 -32.39 -5.46 -14.80
C SER A 275 -31.39 -4.31 -14.72
N PHE A 276 -31.42 -3.56 -13.61
CA PHE A 276 -30.48 -2.46 -13.37
C PHE A 276 -29.04 -2.95 -13.29
N ILE A 277 -28.82 -4.10 -12.66
CA ILE A 277 -27.50 -4.72 -12.55
C ILE A 277 -26.99 -5.12 -13.92
N ASP A 278 -27.79 -5.82 -14.72
CA ASP A 278 -27.39 -6.28 -16.05
C ASP A 278 -27.10 -5.09 -17.00
N GLU A 279 -27.94 -4.06 -16.99
CA GLU A 279 -27.70 -2.81 -17.74
C GLU A 279 -26.41 -2.10 -17.28
N SER A 280 -26.14 -2.08 -15.98
CA SER A 280 -24.94 -1.44 -15.45
C SER A 280 -23.67 -2.20 -15.77
N VAL A 281 -23.71 -3.53 -15.70
CA VAL A 281 -22.58 -4.39 -16.10
C VAL A 281 -22.31 -4.27 -17.59
N GLN A 282 -23.34 -4.29 -18.44
CA GLN A 282 -23.17 -4.12 -19.90
C GLN A 282 -22.52 -2.78 -20.25
N ARG A 283 -22.94 -1.69 -19.59
CA ARG A 283 -22.32 -0.37 -19.79
C ARG A 283 -20.86 -0.35 -19.37
N LEU A 284 -20.55 -0.88 -18.18
CA LEU A 284 -19.19 -0.91 -17.66
C LEU A 284 -18.27 -1.84 -18.47
N GLU A 285 -18.79 -2.95 -19.00
CA GLU A 285 -18.07 -3.78 -19.96
C GLU A 285 -17.73 -2.98 -21.22
N ALA A 286 -18.70 -2.27 -21.80
CA ALA A 286 -18.48 -1.47 -22.99
C ALA A 286 -17.43 -0.36 -22.76
N ASP A 287 -17.48 0.31 -21.60
CA ASP A 287 -16.50 1.34 -21.24
C ASP A 287 -15.10 0.77 -21.04
N LEU A 288 -14.96 -0.40 -20.39
CA LEU A 288 -13.67 -1.08 -20.23
C LEU A 288 -13.13 -1.59 -21.57
N SER A 289 -13.99 -2.10 -22.44
CA SER A 289 -13.61 -2.58 -23.78
C SER A 289 -13.17 -1.41 -24.66
N ALA A 290 -13.88 -0.28 -24.64
CA ALA A 290 -13.47 0.93 -25.34
C ALA A 290 -12.13 1.49 -24.80
N PHE A 291 -11.88 1.35 -23.50
CA PHE A 291 -10.58 1.68 -22.92
C PHE A 291 -9.47 0.78 -23.48
N GLU A 292 -9.69 -0.54 -23.55
CA GLU A 292 -8.74 -1.52 -24.11
C GLU A 292 -8.49 -1.29 -25.61
N GLU A 293 -9.53 -1.05 -26.41
CA GLU A 293 -9.40 -0.70 -27.84
C GLU A 293 -8.60 0.59 -28.06
N GLY A 294 -8.64 1.51 -27.10
CA GLY A 294 -7.82 2.72 -27.08
C GLY A 294 -6.37 2.50 -26.65
N LEU A 295 -6.01 1.31 -26.16
CA LEU A 295 -4.62 0.95 -25.86
C LEU A 295 -3.92 0.52 -27.15
N GLY A 296 -2.69 1.01 -27.34
CA GLY A 296 -1.82 0.49 -28.39
C GLY A 296 -1.33 -0.92 -28.05
N PRO A 297 -0.94 -1.73 -29.06
CA PRO A 297 -0.45 -3.10 -28.86
C PRO A 297 0.76 -3.19 -27.91
N GLU A 298 1.56 -2.13 -27.84
CA GLU A 298 2.72 -1.99 -26.92
C GLU A 298 2.33 -1.99 -25.44
N LEU A 299 1.08 -1.64 -25.11
CA LEU A 299 0.56 -1.56 -23.73
C LEU A 299 -0.19 -2.83 -23.30
N MET A 300 -0.30 -3.83 -24.19
CA MET A 300 -0.96 -5.10 -23.87
C MET A 300 -0.04 -6.01 -23.06
N PHE A 301 -0.60 -6.82 -22.16
CA PHE A 301 0.22 -7.74 -21.38
C PHE A 301 0.78 -8.84 -22.27
N SER A 302 2.10 -8.87 -22.41
CA SER A 302 2.86 -9.93 -23.09
C SER A 302 4.26 -10.00 -22.49
N ARG A 303 4.99 -11.09 -22.75
CA ARG A 303 6.37 -11.22 -22.29
C ARG A 303 7.29 -10.22 -22.98
N GLU A 304 7.02 -9.96 -24.26
CA GLU A 304 7.75 -9.04 -25.11
C GLU A 304 7.59 -7.60 -24.62
N ASN A 305 6.36 -7.18 -24.36
CA ASN A 305 6.08 -5.84 -23.85
C ASN A 305 6.64 -5.67 -22.43
N LEU A 306 6.48 -6.67 -21.55
CA LEU A 306 7.08 -6.64 -20.22
C LEU A 306 8.59 -6.46 -20.29
N ALA A 307 9.30 -7.18 -21.16
CA ALA A 307 10.74 -7.03 -21.35
C ALA A 307 11.11 -5.61 -21.81
N SER A 308 10.39 -5.06 -22.79
CA SER A 308 10.58 -3.68 -23.27
C SER A 308 10.40 -2.64 -22.16
N PHE A 309 9.37 -2.79 -21.31
CA PHE A 309 9.17 -1.90 -20.16
C PHE A 309 10.24 -2.10 -19.08
N VAL A 310 10.71 -3.32 -18.83
CA VAL A 310 11.82 -3.60 -17.90
C VAL A 310 13.11 -2.92 -18.36
N GLU A 311 13.45 -3.00 -19.64
CA GLU A 311 14.64 -2.33 -20.21
C GLU A 311 14.61 -0.81 -20.03
N ARG A 312 13.41 -0.23 -20.02
CA ARG A 312 13.17 1.21 -19.76
C ARG A 312 13.07 1.56 -18.28
N GLY A 313 13.20 0.60 -17.37
CA GLY A 313 13.06 0.81 -15.91
C GLY A 313 11.60 0.92 -15.42
N LEU A 314 10.63 0.57 -16.26
CA LEU A 314 9.19 0.74 -16.03
C LEU A 314 8.44 -0.58 -15.81
N GLY A 315 9.13 -1.71 -15.71
CA GLY A 315 8.53 -3.04 -15.56
C GLY A 315 7.53 -3.14 -14.40
N ARG A 316 7.83 -2.55 -13.24
CA ARG A 316 6.92 -2.53 -12.07
C ARG A 316 5.64 -1.74 -12.32
N VAL A 317 5.77 -0.60 -12.98
CA VAL A 317 4.63 0.28 -13.33
C VAL A 317 3.71 -0.46 -14.32
N PHE A 318 4.32 -1.18 -15.27
CA PHE A 318 3.60 -2.02 -16.23
C PHE A 318 2.86 -3.18 -15.54
N ILE A 319 3.51 -3.86 -14.61
CA ILE A 319 2.86 -4.89 -13.79
C ILE A 319 1.71 -4.30 -12.96
N ALA A 320 1.93 -3.16 -12.29
CA ALA A 320 0.89 -2.51 -11.50
C ALA A 320 -0.34 -2.14 -12.34
N PHE A 321 -0.11 -1.69 -13.58
CA PHE A 321 -1.17 -1.36 -14.53
C PHE A 321 -2.03 -2.60 -14.85
N HIS A 322 -1.39 -3.72 -15.21
CA HIS A 322 -2.11 -4.94 -15.56
C HIS A 322 -2.78 -5.63 -14.37
N LEU A 323 -2.17 -5.58 -13.18
CA LEU A 323 -2.82 -6.04 -11.95
C LEU A 323 -4.11 -5.28 -11.70
N GLY A 324 -4.10 -3.94 -11.81
CA GLY A 324 -5.31 -3.13 -11.67
C GLY A 324 -6.34 -3.42 -12.75
N TYR A 325 -5.92 -3.47 -14.02
CA TYR A 325 -6.79 -3.68 -15.18
C TYR A 325 -7.56 -5.00 -15.09
N HIS A 326 -6.88 -6.13 -14.91
CA HIS A 326 -7.56 -7.43 -14.82
C HIS A 326 -8.32 -7.60 -13.50
N HIS A 327 -7.87 -6.97 -12.41
CA HIS A 327 -8.61 -6.97 -11.15
C HIS A 327 -9.98 -6.29 -11.28
N TYR A 328 -10.09 -5.17 -12.01
CA TYR A 328 -11.37 -4.47 -12.18
C TYR A 328 -12.39 -5.26 -12.99
N TYR A 329 -11.96 -5.94 -14.05
CA TYR A 329 -12.81 -6.91 -14.75
C TYR A 329 -13.25 -8.07 -13.84
N THR A 330 -12.30 -8.60 -13.05
CA THR A 330 -12.60 -9.67 -12.08
C THR A 330 -13.70 -9.22 -11.12
N LEU A 331 -13.59 -8.02 -10.56
CA LEU A 331 -14.58 -7.42 -9.66
C LEU A 331 -15.95 -7.20 -10.32
N LEU A 332 -15.99 -6.69 -11.54
CA LEU A 332 -17.23 -6.42 -12.28
C LEU A 332 -18.03 -7.70 -12.52
N PHE A 333 -17.34 -8.78 -12.91
CA PHE A 333 -17.98 -10.02 -13.31
C PHE A 333 -18.09 -11.08 -12.19
N TYR A 334 -17.48 -10.83 -11.03
CA TYR A 334 -17.45 -11.78 -9.91
C TYR A 334 -18.82 -12.35 -9.55
N GLN A 335 -19.84 -11.49 -9.60
CA GLN A 335 -21.20 -11.85 -9.23
C GLN A 335 -21.84 -12.95 -10.11
N TYR A 336 -21.33 -13.17 -11.31
CA TYR A 336 -21.83 -14.18 -12.25
C TYR A 336 -21.26 -15.57 -12.00
N LEU A 337 -20.35 -15.71 -11.03
CA LEU A 337 -19.90 -17.02 -10.53
C LEU A 337 -21.00 -17.76 -9.74
N ASP A 338 -21.99 -17.03 -9.21
CA ASP A 338 -23.14 -17.63 -8.51
C ASP A 338 -24.21 -18.11 -9.49
N HIS A 339 -24.25 -19.43 -9.72
CA HIS A 339 -25.22 -20.08 -10.61
C HIS A 339 -26.68 -20.00 -10.15
N ARG A 340 -26.95 -19.59 -8.89
CA ARG A 340 -28.32 -19.47 -8.36
C ARG A 340 -28.95 -18.12 -8.66
N ARG A 341 -28.15 -17.14 -9.11
CA ARG A 341 -28.71 -15.87 -9.57
C ARG A 341 -29.58 -16.10 -10.82
N PRO A 342 -30.62 -15.28 -11.02
CA PRO A 342 -31.43 -15.37 -12.23
C PRO A 342 -30.54 -15.31 -13.49
N PRO A 343 -30.74 -16.22 -14.45
CA PRO A 343 -29.91 -16.25 -15.65
C PRO A 343 -30.08 -14.94 -16.43
N THR A 344 -28.97 -14.29 -16.76
CA THR A 344 -28.96 -13.14 -17.67
C THR A 344 -28.44 -13.55 -19.05
N ARG A 345 -28.73 -12.74 -20.06
CA ARG A 345 -28.33 -13.00 -21.46
C ARG A 345 -26.83 -13.26 -21.59
N ASN A 346 -26.01 -12.49 -20.88
CA ASN A 346 -24.55 -12.57 -20.94
C ASN A 346 -23.92 -13.27 -19.71
N GLY A 347 -24.72 -13.80 -18.77
CA GLY A 347 -24.19 -14.29 -17.49
C GLY A 347 -23.09 -15.35 -17.62
N ARG A 348 -23.25 -16.32 -18.54
CA ARG A 348 -22.21 -17.32 -18.82
C ARG A 348 -20.92 -16.70 -19.39
N LYS A 349 -21.06 -15.74 -20.32
CA LYS A 349 -19.92 -14.99 -20.87
C LYS A 349 -19.17 -14.29 -19.75
N TYR A 350 -19.88 -13.58 -18.88
CA TYR A 350 -19.27 -12.84 -17.77
C TYR A 350 -18.63 -13.75 -16.73
N ALA A 351 -19.22 -14.90 -16.40
CA ALA A 351 -18.61 -15.90 -15.53
C ALA A 351 -17.27 -16.40 -16.11
N SER A 352 -17.24 -16.76 -17.40
CA SER A 352 -16.01 -17.15 -18.09
C SER A 352 -14.98 -16.03 -18.14
N SER A 353 -15.40 -14.78 -18.41
CA SER A 353 -14.52 -13.61 -18.37
C SER A 353 -13.95 -13.38 -16.97
N CYS A 354 -14.74 -13.51 -15.90
CA CYS A 354 -14.26 -13.39 -14.53
C CYS A 354 -13.11 -14.39 -14.24
N LYS A 355 -13.31 -15.66 -14.60
CA LYS A 355 -12.28 -16.71 -14.48
C LYS A 355 -11.03 -16.37 -15.30
N ALA A 356 -11.20 -15.93 -16.55
CA ALA A 356 -10.09 -15.58 -17.44
C ALA A 356 -9.27 -14.39 -16.91
N HIS A 357 -9.91 -13.32 -16.44
CA HIS A 357 -9.18 -12.18 -15.87
C HIS A 357 -8.49 -12.54 -14.55
N ALA A 358 -9.11 -13.36 -13.69
CA ALA A 358 -8.46 -13.85 -12.47
C ALA A 358 -7.23 -14.73 -12.77
N ALA A 359 -7.31 -15.55 -13.82
CA ALA A 359 -6.18 -16.32 -14.34
C ALA A 359 -5.04 -15.41 -14.83
N ILE A 360 -5.35 -14.37 -15.60
CA ILE A 360 -4.32 -13.42 -16.07
C ILE A 360 -3.69 -12.66 -14.89
N VAL A 361 -4.45 -12.29 -13.86
CA VAL A 361 -3.86 -11.71 -12.62
C VAL A 361 -2.80 -12.64 -12.03
N CYS A 362 -3.06 -13.96 -12.00
CA CYS A 362 -2.07 -14.94 -11.56
C CYS A 362 -0.82 -14.96 -12.45
N ASP A 363 -1.00 -14.93 -13.77
CA ASP A 363 0.11 -14.93 -14.73
C ASP A 363 0.97 -13.64 -14.60
N VAL A 364 0.34 -12.48 -14.37
CA VAL A 364 1.00 -11.20 -14.09
C VAL A 364 1.76 -11.26 -12.75
N LEU A 365 1.15 -11.80 -11.69
CA LEU A 365 1.80 -12.00 -10.40
C LEU A 365 3.01 -12.92 -10.52
N LYS A 366 2.89 -14.02 -11.26
CA LYS A 366 4.00 -14.94 -11.54
C LYS A 366 5.14 -14.24 -12.28
N ALA A 367 4.83 -13.49 -13.34
CA ALA A 367 5.82 -12.70 -14.06
C ALA A 367 6.54 -11.70 -13.15
N SER A 368 5.81 -11.07 -12.20
CA SER A 368 6.42 -10.14 -11.23
C SER A 368 7.43 -10.82 -10.28
N ARG A 369 7.32 -12.13 -10.04
CA ARG A 369 8.27 -12.90 -9.23
C ARG A 369 9.46 -13.41 -10.03
N GLU A 370 9.22 -13.77 -11.30
CA GLU A 370 10.22 -14.41 -12.16
C GLU A 370 11.09 -13.41 -12.94
N VAL A 371 10.58 -12.21 -13.23
CA VAL A 371 11.27 -11.21 -14.06
C VAL A 371 11.86 -10.11 -13.18
N SER A 372 13.20 -10.00 -13.17
CA SER A 372 13.90 -8.91 -12.49
C SER A 372 13.56 -7.57 -13.13
N GLY A 373 13.21 -6.57 -12.33
CA GLY A 373 12.70 -5.28 -12.82
C GLY A 373 11.17 -5.20 -12.90
N ALA A 374 10.45 -6.28 -12.58
CA ALA A 374 8.99 -6.35 -12.61
C ALA A 374 8.31 -6.59 -11.24
N GLU A 375 9.06 -6.62 -10.13
CA GLU A 375 8.55 -6.98 -8.80
C GLU A 375 7.33 -6.15 -8.32
N ALA A 376 6.27 -6.84 -7.88
CA ALA A 376 5.01 -6.24 -7.39
C ALA A 376 4.91 -6.32 -5.86
N LEU A 377 5.75 -5.58 -5.14
CA LEU A 377 5.92 -5.72 -3.68
C LEU A 377 5.17 -4.69 -2.83
N TYR A 378 4.09 -4.10 -3.34
CA TYR A 378 3.32 -3.06 -2.63
C TYR A 378 2.03 -3.64 -2.03
N ASN A 379 1.61 -3.12 -0.86
CA ASN A 379 0.63 -3.78 0.01
C ASN A 379 -0.70 -4.17 -0.65
N ILE A 380 -1.25 -3.36 -1.56
CA ILE A 380 -2.56 -3.62 -2.19
C ILE A 380 -2.52 -4.83 -3.13
N VAL A 381 -1.34 -5.24 -3.62
CA VAL A 381 -1.17 -6.48 -4.40
C VAL A 381 -1.66 -7.70 -3.61
N GLY A 382 -1.51 -7.69 -2.27
CA GLY A 382 -2.05 -8.73 -1.42
C GLY A 382 -3.55 -8.89 -1.59
N HIS A 383 -4.31 -7.79 -1.60
CA HIS A 383 -5.76 -7.84 -1.79
C HIS A 383 -6.16 -8.31 -3.20
N VAL A 384 -5.48 -7.80 -4.24
CA VAL A 384 -5.69 -8.24 -5.63
C VAL A 384 -5.44 -9.75 -5.76
N THR A 385 -4.42 -10.25 -5.08
CA THR A 385 -4.09 -11.68 -5.03
C THR A 385 -5.19 -12.48 -4.32
N ILE A 386 -5.71 -12.00 -3.17
CA ILE A 386 -6.82 -12.69 -2.47
C ILE A 386 -8.07 -12.79 -3.35
N VAL A 387 -8.44 -11.73 -4.07
CA VAL A 387 -9.64 -11.72 -4.92
C VAL A 387 -9.49 -12.63 -6.13
N SER A 388 -8.32 -12.65 -6.79
CA SER A 388 -8.09 -13.62 -7.88
C SER A 388 -8.01 -15.05 -7.36
N SER A 389 -7.38 -15.29 -6.22
CA SER A 389 -7.34 -16.59 -5.54
C SER A 389 -8.74 -17.10 -5.15
N SER A 390 -9.67 -16.23 -4.78
CA SER A 390 -11.03 -16.65 -4.45
C SER A 390 -11.81 -17.12 -5.68
N VAL A 391 -11.56 -16.53 -6.86
CA VAL A 391 -12.10 -17.02 -8.15
C VAL A 391 -11.49 -18.38 -8.53
N LEU A 392 -10.17 -18.53 -8.38
CA LEU A 392 -9.48 -19.80 -8.66
C LEU A 392 -9.95 -20.91 -7.70
N LEU A 393 -10.10 -20.59 -6.42
CA LEU A 393 -10.64 -21.50 -5.40
C LEU A 393 -12.09 -21.87 -5.72
N HIS A 394 -12.94 -20.90 -6.06
CA HIS A 394 -14.30 -21.18 -6.52
C HIS A 394 -14.31 -22.11 -7.75
N THR A 395 -13.46 -21.84 -8.74
CA THR A 395 -13.35 -22.65 -9.96
C THR A 395 -12.88 -24.07 -9.67
N TYR A 396 -11.92 -24.24 -8.75
CA TYR A 396 -11.49 -25.57 -8.33
C TYR A 396 -12.60 -26.34 -7.58
N LEU A 397 -13.34 -25.67 -6.71
CA LEU A 397 -14.38 -26.34 -5.91
C LEU A 397 -15.64 -26.67 -6.72
N PHE A 398 -16.09 -25.76 -7.58
CA PHE A 398 -17.40 -25.81 -8.25
C PHE A 398 -17.33 -25.89 -9.78
N GLY A 399 -16.14 -25.76 -10.39
CA GLY A 399 -15.94 -25.80 -11.83
C GLY A 399 -15.92 -27.21 -12.42
N GLU A 400 -15.80 -27.24 -13.74
CA GLU A 400 -15.76 -28.47 -14.55
C GLU A 400 -14.41 -29.18 -14.43
N SER A 401 -14.38 -30.50 -14.69
CA SER A 401 -13.17 -31.33 -14.52
C SER A 401 -11.95 -30.83 -15.30
N HIS A 402 -12.15 -30.20 -16.45
CA HIS A 402 -11.07 -29.67 -17.27
C HIS A 402 -10.44 -28.38 -16.71
N GLU A 403 -11.12 -27.69 -15.79
CA GLU A 403 -10.65 -26.41 -15.20
C GLU A 403 -9.81 -26.63 -13.93
N LEU A 404 -9.81 -27.84 -13.36
CA LEU A 404 -9.35 -28.08 -11.99
C LEU A 404 -7.83 -27.99 -11.84
N GLU A 405 -7.07 -28.72 -12.65
CA GLU A 405 -5.61 -28.76 -12.51
C GLU A 405 -4.98 -27.38 -12.69
N GLU A 406 -5.40 -26.66 -13.73
CA GLU A 406 -4.92 -25.31 -14.01
C GLU A 406 -5.32 -24.33 -12.89
N SER A 407 -6.55 -24.44 -12.36
CA SER A 407 -6.98 -23.60 -11.22
C SER A 407 -6.19 -23.87 -9.95
N ARG A 408 -5.85 -25.13 -9.68
CA ARG A 408 -5.03 -25.53 -8.53
C ARG A 408 -3.61 -24.96 -8.66
N ASP A 409 -2.99 -25.14 -9.83
CA ASP A 409 -1.60 -24.72 -10.04
C ASP A 409 -1.47 -23.18 -9.99
N ARG A 410 -2.43 -22.46 -10.58
CA ARG A 410 -2.53 -21.00 -10.44
C ARG A 410 -2.79 -20.57 -9.00
N LEU A 411 -3.67 -21.27 -8.28
CA LEU A 411 -3.92 -20.97 -6.87
C LEU A 411 -2.61 -21.10 -6.09
N SER A 412 -1.86 -22.20 -6.21
CA SER A 412 -0.54 -22.36 -5.59
C SER A 412 0.41 -21.20 -5.90
N SER A 413 0.47 -20.77 -7.17
CA SER A 413 1.30 -19.64 -7.60
C SER A 413 0.89 -18.31 -6.96
N ASN A 414 -0.41 -18.06 -6.76
CA ASN A 414 -0.88 -16.90 -6.02
C ASN A 414 -0.49 -16.97 -4.54
N LEU A 415 -0.56 -18.15 -3.93
CA LEU A 415 -0.20 -18.34 -2.52
C LEU A 415 1.29 -18.04 -2.28
N GLU A 416 2.18 -18.40 -3.20
CA GLU A 416 3.59 -17.99 -3.18
C GLU A 416 3.76 -16.46 -3.18
N SER A 417 2.93 -15.73 -3.95
CA SER A 417 2.94 -14.25 -3.95
C SER A 417 2.56 -13.68 -2.59
N LEU A 418 1.58 -14.28 -1.91
CA LEU A 418 1.18 -13.86 -0.58
C LEU A 418 2.28 -14.10 0.45
N VAL A 419 2.96 -15.25 0.38
CA VAL A 419 4.12 -15.55 1.23
C VAL A 419 5.23 -14.52 1.01
N GLN A 420 5.55 -14.20 -0.24
CA GLN A 420 6.54 -13.17 -0.56
C GLN A 420 6.15 -11.80 0.01
N LEU A 421 4.89 -11.38 -0.17
CA LEU A 421 4.40 -10.09 0.32
C LEU A 421 4.35 -10.02 1.85
N ARG A 422 4.05 -11.13 2.53
CA ARG A 422 4.01 -11.22 4.00
C ARG A 422 5.35 -10.84 4.64
N ASN A 423 6.47 -11.11 3.97
CA ASN A 423 7.81 -10.73 4.44
C ASN A 423 8.00 -9.20 4.55
N TYR A 424 7.23 -8.42 3.78
CA TYR A 424 7.34 -6.96 3.74
C TYR A 424 6.19 -6.25 4.45
N TRP A 425 5.00 -6.86 4.50
CA TRP A 425 3.77 -6.22 4.94
C TRP A 425 3.02 -7.09 5.96
N PRO A 426 3.08 -6.76 7.26
CA PRO A 426 2.34 -7.50 8.28
C PRO A 426 0.82 -7.56 8.04
N SER A 427 0.26 -6.57 7.33
CA SER A 427 -1.15 -6.53 6.93
C SER A 427 -1.56 -7.66 5.99
N VAL A 428 -0.62 -8.30 5.28
CA VAL A 428 -0.92 -9.41 4.37
C VAL A 428 -1.42 -10.64 5.13
N GLU A 429 -0.97 -10.85 6.37
CA GLU A 429 -1.44 -11.92 7.24
C GLU A 429 -2.96 -11.85 7.45
N MET A 430 -3.47 -10.64 7.62
CA MET A 430 -4.90 -10.38 7.72
C MET A 430 -5.65 -10.67 6.41
N MET A 431 -5.02 -10.40 5.26
CA MET A 431 -5.58 -10.71 3.94
C MET A 431 -5.63 -12.23 3.70
N ILE A 432 -4.59 -12.97 4.08
CA ILE A 432 -4.57 -14.45 4.02
C ILE A 432 -5.71 -15.02 4.86
N LYS A 433 -5.92 -14.52 6.08
CA LYS A 433 -7.05 -14.92 6.94
C LYS A 433 -8.40 -14.73 6.27
N ARG A 434 -8.59 -13.67 5.47
CA ARG A 434 -9.84 -13.45 4.72
C ARG A 434 -10.07 -14.55 3.68
N LEU A 435 -9.02 -15.00 2.98
CA LEU A 435 -9.14 -16.13 2.05
C LEU A 435 -9.45 -17.45 2.77
N VAL A 436 -8.88 -17.67 3.95
CA VAL A 436 -9.20 -18.84 4.80
C VAL A 436 -10.69 -18.85 5.17
N VAL A 437 -11.24 -17.70 5.59
CA VAL A 437 -12.67 -17.58 5.91
C VAL A 437 -13.52 -17.84 4.66
N PHE A 438 -13.16 -17.26 3.52
CA PHE A 438 -13.84 -17.50 2.24
C PHE A 438 -13.84 -18.99 1.85
N GLN A 439 -12.70 -19.67 1.97
CA GLN A 439 -12.61 -21.11 1.71
C GLN A 439 -13.53 -21.91 2.62
N LYS A 440 -13.50 -21.66 3.94
CA LYS A 440 -14.35 -22.38 4.90
C LYS A 440 -15.82 -22.26 4.52
N ASN A 441 -16.27 -21.05 4.16
CA ASN A 441 -17.62 -20.82 3.68
C ASN A 441 -17.91 -21.60 2.39
N CYS A 442 -16.98 -21.64 1.43
CA CYS A 442 -17.16 -22.43 0.21
C CYS A 442 -17.29 -23.92 0.50
N ILE A 443 -16.42 -24.49 1.35
CA ILE A 443 -16.46 -25.91 1.72
C ILE A 443 -17.76 -26.26 2.44
N GLN A 444 -18.23 -25.41 3.35
CA GLN A 444 -19.53 -25.59 4.01
C GLN A 444 -20.68 -25.55 3.00
N SER A 445 -20.60 -24.65 2.01
CA SER A 445 -21.58 -24.53 0.94
C SER A 445 -21.57 -25.68 -0.07
N MET A 446 -20.46 -26.41 -0.22
CA MET A 446 -20.37 -27.57 -1.12
C MET A 446 -21.33 -28.69 -0.73
N ASN A 447 -21.57 -28.88 0.57
CA ASN A 447 -22.51 -29.88 1.06
C ASN A 447 -23.99 -29.55 0.77
N ALA A 448 -24.27 -28.34 0.28
CA ALA A 448 -25.62 -27.82 0.06
C ALA A 448 -25.82 -27.12 -1.30
N GLU A 449 -24.87 -27.22 -2.24
CA GLU A 449 -24.84 -26.45 -3.50
C GLU A 449 -25.15 -24.95 -3.30
N SER A 450 -24.64 -24.36 -2.21
CA SER A 450 -25.19 -23.12 -1.66
C SER A 450 -24.27 -21.90 -1.77
N TYR A 451 -23.25 -21.92 -2.63
CA TYR A 451 -22.41 -20.73 -2.88
C TYR A 451 -23.31 -19.55 -3.27
N ARG A 452 -23.18 -18.42 -2.56
CA ARG A 452 -23.98 -17.21 -2.80
C ARG A 452 -23.07 -16.03 -3.05
N PHE A 453 -23.38 -15.29 -4.10
CA PHE A 453 -23.00 -13.89 -4.15
C PHE A 453 -24.02 -13.11 -3.30
N ASP A 454 -23.62 -12.73 -2.10
CA ASP A 454 -24.45 -11.98 -1.14
C ASP A 454 -23.71 -10.74 -0.61
N ARG A 455 -24.34 -10.00 0.29
CA ARG A 455 -23.76 -8.78 0.87
C ARG A 455 -22.42 -9.03 1.57
N TRP A 456 -22.24 -10.22 2.16
CA TRP A 456 -20.97 -10.61 2.77
C TRP A 456 -19.89 -10.81 1.70
N MET A 457 -20.23 -11.45 0.57
CA MET A 457 -19.33 -11.58 -0.58
C MET A 457 -18.91 -10.22 -1.13
N VAL A 458 -19.85 -9.29 -1.28
CA VAL A 458 -19.54 -7.95 -1.75
C VAL A 458 -18.59 -7.24 -0.78
N LYS A 459 -18.82 -7.35 0.54
CA LYS A 459 -17.88 -6.84 1.56
C LYS A 459 -16.50 -7.49 1.47
N PHE A 460 -16.43 -8.79 1.22
CA PHE A 460 -15.17 -9.50 0.96
C PHE A 460 -14.43 -8.91 -0.24
N LEU A 461 -15.12 -8.53 -1.30
CA LEU A 461 -14.49 -7.92 -2.47
C LEU A 461 -14.01 -6.49 -2.25
N ILE A 462 -14.77 -5.65 -1.53
CA ILE A 462 -14.45 -4.21 -1.43
C ILE A 462 -13.56 -3.88 -0.23
N ALA A 463 -13.74 -4.56 0.92
CA ALA A 463 -13.17 -4.14 2.20
C ALA A 463 -11.72 -4.60 2.39
N HIS A 464 -10.81 -4.06 1.59
CA HIS A 464 -9.41 -4.48 1.56
C HIS A 464 -8.61 -4.19 2.86
N ALA A 465 -9.10 -3.27 3.70
CA ALA A 465 -8.44 -2.82 4.93
C ALA A 465 -9.12 -3.29 6.23
N LEU A 466 -10.23 -4.02 6.16
CA LEU A 466 -11.05 -4.40 7.33
C LEU A 466 -10.99 -5.89 7.63
N ALA A 467 -11.18 -6.24 8.90
CA ALA A 467 -11.32 -7.63 9.32
C ALA A 467 -12.63 -8.13 8.75
N LEU A 468 -12.59 -9.30 8.10
CA LEU A 468 -13.80 -9.96 7.64
C LEU A 468 -14.28 -10.87 8.77
N GLU A 469 -15.47 -10.60 9.26
CA GLU A 469 -16.13 -11.47 10.24
C GLU A 469 -16.66 -12.74 9.54
N ASP A 470 -16.77 -13.83 10.29
CA ASP A 470 -17.41 -15.06 9.81
C ASP A 470 -18.84 -14.75 9.35
N LYS A 471 -19.31 -15.52 8.36
CA LYS A 471 -20.67 -15.37 7.85
C LYS A 471 -21.64 -15.78 8.98
N VAL A 472 -22.49 -14.84 9.43
CA VAL A 472 -23.58 -15.17 10.35
C VAL A 472 -24.63 -15.94 9.54
N ASP A 473 -24.86 -17.21 9.90
CA ASP A 473 -25.90 -18.02 9.30
C ASP A 473 -27.28 -17.43 9.65
N ASP A 474 -27.86 -16.66 8.74
CA ASP A 474 -29.30 -16.47 8.72
C ASP A 474 -29.94 -17.80 8.32
N SER A 475 -30.42 -18.51 9.34
CA SER A 475 -30.98 -19.86 9.29
C SER A 475 -31.76 -20.17 8.00
N TRP A 476 -31.36 -21.20 7.26
CA TRP A 476 -32.34 -22.00 6.51
C TRP A 476 -31.89 -23.43 6.19
N SER A 477 -32.89 -24.31 6.21
CA SER A 477 -32.78 -25.77 6.23
C SER A 477 -32.19 -26.33 4.94
N ALA A 478 -31.08 -27.06 5.06
CA ALA A 478 -30.58 -27.93 4.02
C ALA A 478 -31.64 -28.99 3.68
N ALA A 479 -32.30 -28.85 2.53
CA ALA A 479 -32.90 -30.00 1.87
C ALA A 479 -31.76 -30.89 1.38
N SER A 480 -31.84 -32.19 1.71
CA SER A 480 -30.81 -33.19 1.41
C SER A 480 -30.48 -33.24 -0.08
N VAL A 481 -29.21 -33.06 -0.44
CA VAL A 481 -28.69 -33.23 -1.81
C VAL A 481 -28.04 -34.62 -1.94
N ASP A 482 -28.22 -35.21 -3.13
CA ASP A 482 -27.86 -36.57 -3.51
C ASP A 482 -26.39 -36.96 -3.28
N ALA A 483 -26.18 -38.17 -2.77
CA ALA A 483 -24.91 -38.74 -2.34
C ALA A 483 -23.91 -39.11 -3.47
N ALA A 484 -24.21 -38.83 -4.75
CA ALA A 484 -23.41 -39.31 -5.88
C ALA A 484 -22.14 -38.48 -6.14
N ASN A 485 -22.11 -37.20 -5.75
CA ASN A 485 -20.99 -36.27 -6.00
C ASN A 485 -20.18 -35.91 -4.73
N GLY A 486 -20.58 -36.46 -3.57
CA GLY A 486 -20.02 -36.08 -2.26
C GLY A 486 -18.54 -36.37 -2.08
N ASP A 487 -18.02 -37.47 -2.65
CA ASP A 487 -16.63 -37.89 -2.44
C ASP A 487 -15.62 -37.01 -3.22
N ALA A 488 -15.94 -36.65 -4.46
CA ALA A 488 -15.11 -35.75 -5.28
C ALA A 488 -15.10 -34.31 -4.72
N HIS A 489 -16.24 -33.82 -4.25
CA HIS A 489 -16.30 -32.51 -3.59
C HIS A 489 -15.58 -32.50 -2.25
N LEU A 490 -15.70 -33.56 -1.45
CA LEU A 490 -14.96 -33.70 -0.20
C LEU A 490 -13.45 -33.70 -0.43
N GLU A 491 -12.98 -34.40 -1.47
CA GLU A 491 -11.55 -34.43 -1.83
C GLU A 491 -11.05 -33.06 -2.29
N ARG A 492 -11.82 -32.35 -3.14
CA ARG A 492 -11.49 -30.96 -3.52
C ARG A 492 -11.38 -30.05 -2.29
N GLY A 493 -12.32 -30.18 -1.34
CA GLY A 493 -12.28 -29.46 -0.06
C GLY A 493 -11.00 -29.73 0.73
N ARG A 494 -10.62 -31.00 0.90
CA ARG A 494 -9.37 -31.39 1.60
C ARG A 494 -8.12 -30.83 0.93
N ILE A 495 -8.03 -30.90 -0.39
CA ILE A 495 -6.86 -30.39 -1.14
C ILE A 495 -6.71 -28.89 -0.92
N THR A 496 -7.79 -28.12 -1.08
CA THR A 496 -7.69 -26.67 -0.86
C THR A 496 -7.33 -26.34 0.60
N GLN A 497 -7.86 -27.10 1.57
CA GLN A 497 -7.54 -26.91 2.99
C GLN A 497 -6.06 -27.17 3.26
N ALA A 498 -5.47 -28.22 2.68
CA ALA A 498 -4.04 -28.51 2.76
C ALA A 498 -3.21 -27.34 2.20
N MET A 499 -3.54 -26.87 0.99
CA MET A 499 -2.83 -25.75 0.36
C MET A 499 -2.82 -24.47 1.22
N ILE A 500 -3.94 -24.15 1.88
CA ILE A 500 -4.03 -22.97 2.74
C ILE A 500 -3.29 -23.20 4.08
N MET A 501 -3.36 -24.41 4.64
CA MET A 501 -2.62 -24.76 5.86
C MET A 501 -1.10 -24.64 5.67
N ASP A 502 -0.59 -25.03 4.51
CA ASP A 502 0.85 -24.95 4.20
C ASP A 502 1.37 -23.50 4.27
N ILE A 503 0.58 -22.53 3.82
CA ILE A 503 0.93 -21.09 3.91
C ILE A 503 0.96 -20.61 5.37
N GLN A 504 -0.04 -21.04 6.15
CA GLN A 504 -0.18 -20.65 7.55
C GLN A 504 0.94 -21.24 8.41
N ASN A 505 1.42 -22.43 8.06
CA ASN A 505 2.49 -23.14 8.76
C ASN A 505 3.90 -22.82 8.23
N TYR A 506 4.02 -22.06 7.14
CA TYR A 506 5.31 -21.69 6.56
C TYR A 506 6.27 -21.01 7.57
N ASP A 507 5.75 -20.44 8.66
CA ASP A 507 6.55 -19.79 9.73
C ASP A 507 6.98 -20.73 10.88
N THR A 508 6.55 -22.00 10.88
CA THR A 508 6.91 -22.96 11.94
C THR A 508 8.10 -23.86 11.59
N GLU A 509 8.59 -23.82 10.35
CA GLU A 509 9.67 -24.71 9.85
C GLU A 509 10.94 -23.99 9.39
N THR A 510 11.00 -22.65 9.51
CA THR A 510 12.21 -21.84 9.28
C THR A 510 12.56 -21.02 10.51
#